data_AF-A0A534VKZ1-F1
#
_entry.id   AF-A0A534VKZ1-F1
#
_cell.length_a   1.000
_cell.length_b   1.000
_cell.length_c   1.000
_cell.angle_alpha   90.00
_cell.angle_beta   90.00
_cell.angle_gamma   90.00
#
_symmetry.space_group_name_H-M   'P 1'
#
loop_
_entity.id
_entity.type
_entity.pdbx_description
1 polymer ?
#
loop_
_entity_poly.entity_id
_entity_poly.type
_entity_poly.pdbx_seq_one_letter_code
_entity_poly.pdbx_strand_id
1 'polypeptide(L)'
;MRTLFRVLETLAAAVNMEARSTLIAVEKTLNPKNLGGIEVPDGARFVLKFLERRLEVVVSPLVNIGGRPAPVGALATASVIQYDPADPAGADWFDVTLREDGTWVRKTPDGEATLPAFGEKEGRRLLEWLVG
;
A
#
# COMPACT_ATOMS: atom_id res chain seq x y z
N MET A 1 -6.84 1.91 5.31
CA MET A 1 -6.67 0.80 4.34
C MET A 1 -7.63 0.85 3.17
N ARG A 2 -8.96 0.96 3.40
CA ARG A 2 -9.93 0.98 2.29
C ARG A 2 -9.52 1.98 1.21
N THR A 3 -9.09 3.18 1.58
CA THR A 3 -8.64 4.19 0.61
C THR A 3 -7.37 3.79 -0.15
N LEU A 4 -6.35 3.26 0.53
CA LEU A 4 -5.06 2.88 -0.08
C LEU A 4 -5.22 1.78 -1.15
N PHE A 5 -5.84 0.65 -0.76
CA PHE A 5 -6.04 -0.46 -1.70
C PHE A 5 -7.05 -0.08 -2.79
N ARG A 6 -8.13 0.65 -2.44
CA ARG A 6 -9.14 1.07 -3.42
C ARG A 6 -8.57 1.99 -4.50
N VAL A 7 -7.65 2.89 -4.16
CA VAL A 7 -7.00 3.75 -5.17
C VAL A 7 -6.26 2.88 -6.19
N LEU A 8 -5.41 1.97 -5.73
CA LEU A 8 -4.65 1.08 -6.61
C LEU A 8 -5.55 0.10 -7.40
N GLU A 9 -6.59 -0.45 -6.76
CA GLU A 9 -7.57 -1.33 -7.38
C GLU A 9 -8.38 -0.59 -8.46
N THR A 10 -8.77 0.67 -8.21
CA THR A 10 -9.51 1.49 -9.19
C THR A 10 -8.64 1.80 -10.40
N LEU A 11 -7.37 2.17 -10.17
CA LEU A 11 -6.43 2.46 -11.25
C LEU A 11 -6.14 1.21 -12.08
N ALA A 12 -5.94 0.04 -11.43
CA ALA A 12 -5.70 -1.22 -12.14
C ALA A 12 -6.91 -1.65 -12.97
N ALA A 13 -8.12 -1.45 -12.43
CA ALA A 13 -9.35 -1.70 -13.16
C ALA A 13 -9.51 -0.79 -14.38
N ALA A 14 -9.10 0.48 -14.29
CA ALA A 14 -9.11 1.41 -15.42
C ALA A 14 -8.19 0.94 -16.56
N VAL A 15 -6.96 0.51 -16.24
CA VAL A 15 -6.01 -0.04 -17.22
C VAL A 15 -6.57 -1.28 -17.91
N ASN A 16 -7.13 -2.22 -17.14
CA ASN A 16 -7.75 -3.43 -17.69
C ASN A 16 -8.95 -3.11 -18.60
N MET A 17 -9.75 -2.12 -18.21
CA MET A 17 -10.91 -1.68 -18.99
C MET A 17 -10.48 -1.09 -20.34
N GLU A 18 -9.45 -0.23 -20.33
CA GLU A 18 -8.87 0.37 -21.54
C GLU A 18 -8.31 -0.70 -22.48
N ALA A 19 -7.59 -1.69 -21.92
CA ALA A 19 -7.03 -2.82 -22.66
C ALA A 19 -8.06 -3.87 -23.12
N ARG A 20 -9.33 -3.74 -22.69
CA ARG A 20 -10.41 -4.72 -22.91
C ARG A 20 -10.01 -6.17 -22.55
N SER A 21 -9.10 -6.31 -21.59
CA SER A 21 -8.51 -7.58 -21.16
C SER A 21 -7.93 -7.44 -19.76
N THR A 22 -7.74 -8.55 -19.06
CA THR A 22 -7.09 -8.55 -17.74
C THR A 22 -5.57 -8.57 -17.92
N LEU A 23 -4.97 -7.39 -18.00
CA LEU A 23 -3.52 -7.21 -18.05
C LEU A 23 -2.90 -7.23 -16.64
N ILE A 24 -3.51 -6.51 -15.72
CA ILE A 24 -3.09 -6.41 -14.32
C ILE A 24 -3.96 -7.36 -13.49
N ALA A 25 -3.35 -8.40 -12.95
CA ALA A 25 -3.99 -9.28 -11.98
C ALA A 25 -3.94 -8.65 -10.58
N VAL A 26 -5.06 -8.68 -9.86
CA VAL A 26 -5.21 -8.13 -8.51
C VAL A 26 -5.41 -9.26 -7.51
N GLU A 27 -4.54 -9.34 -6.50
CA GLU A 27 -4.68 -10.27 -5.37
C GLU A 27 -4.76 -9.48 -4.06
N LYS A 28 -5.67 -9.85 -3.17
CA LYS A 28 -5.83 -9.20 -1.86
C LYS A 28 -6.04 -10.21 -0.75
N THR A 29 -5.37 -9.96 0.37
CA THR A 29 -5.55 -10.69 1.62
C THR A 29 -5.85 -9.65 2.70
N LEU A 30 -7.07 -9.71 3.25
CA LEU A 30 -7.49 -8.83 4.33
C LEU A 30 -7.53 -9.65 5.62
N ASN A 31 -6.79 -9.22 6.62
CA ASN A 31 -6.80 -9.84 7.94
C ASN A 31 -7.20 -8.78 8.97
N PRO A 32 -8.50 -8.47 9.12
CA PRO A 32 -8.97 -7.45 10.03
C PRO A 32 -8.85 -7.93 11.49
N LYS A 33 -8.32 -7.07 12.34
CA LYS A 33 -8.29 -7.22 13.79
C LYS A 33 -9.18 -6.13 14.41
N ASN A 34 -10.01 -6.50 15.37
CA ASN A 34 -10.80 -5.52 16.11
C ASN A 34 -10.02 -5.05 17.34
N LEU A 35 -9.71 -3.75 17.37
CA LEU A 35 -8.95 -3.11 18.42
C LEU A 35 -9.80 -2.03 19.09
N GLY A 36 -10.64 -2.43 20.06
CA GLY A 36 -11.49 -1.50 20.79
C GLY A 36 -12.58 -0.84 19.95
N GLY A 37 -13.18 -1.57 18.99
CA GLY A 37 -14.23 -1.07 18.11
C GLY A 37 -13.73 -0.49 16.77
N ILE A 38 -12.40 -0.42 16.58
CA ILE A 38 -11.79 -0.01 15.31
C ILE A 38 -11.29 -1.26 14.58
N GLU A 39 -11.77 -1.47 13.34
CA GLU A 39 -11.25 -2.50 12.45
C GLU A 39 -9.94 -2.03 11.82
N VAL A 40 -8.86 -2.73 12.16
CA VAL A 40 -7.52 -2.43 11.69
C VAL A 40 -6.93 -3.65 10.99
N PRO A 41 -6.31 -3.50 9.83
CA PRO A 41 -5.86 -4.62 9.04
C PRO A 41 -4.45 -5.06 9.45
N ASP A 42 -4.39 -6.22 10.10
CA ASP A 42 -3.19 -6.80 10.70
C ASP A 42 -2.51 -7.75 9.70
N GLY A 43 -1.45 -7.30 9.01
CA GLY A 43 -0.77 -8.12 8.01
C GLY A 43 -1.53 -8.26 6.69
N ALA A 44 -2.42 -7.31 6.38
CA ALA A 44 -3.13 -7.31 5.12
C ALA A 44 -2.22 -6.95 3.94
N ARG A 45 -2.45 -7.62 2.82
CA ARG A 45 -1.60 -7.60 1.63
C ARG A 45 -2.42 -7.29 0.39
N PHE A 46 -1.89 -6.45 -0.48
CA PHE A 46 -2.46 -6.16 -1.79
C PHE A 46 -1.37 -6.28 -2.84
N VAL A 47 -1.64 -7.00 -3.92
CA VAL A 47 -0.66 -7.31 -4.95
C VAL A 47 -1.25 -7.01 -6.31
N LEU A 48 -0.52 -6.25 -7.12
CA LEU A 48 -0.75 -6.11 -8.55
C LEU A 48 0.35 -6.86 -9.30
N LYS A 49 -0.01 -7.68 -10.29
CA LYS A 49 0.93 -8.39 -11.15
C LYS A 49 0.67 -8.00 -12.60
N PHE A 50 1.73 -7.67 -13.32
CA PHE A 50 1.71 -7.43 -14.76
C PHE A 50 2.94 -8.08 -15.38
N LEU A 51 2.73 -9.02 -16.28
CA LEU A 51 3.81 -9.88 -16.81
C LEU A 51 4.60 -10.49 -15.63
N GLU A 52 5.91 -10.22 -15.57
CA GLU A 52 6.79 -10.69 -14.51
C GLU A 52 6.96 -9.66 -13.37
N ARG A 53 6.53 -8.40 -13.58
CA ARG A 53 6.60 -7.35 -12.55
C ARG A 53 5.48 -7.49 -11.52
N ARG A 54 5.82 -7.13 -10.28
CA ARG A 54 4.87 -7.17 -9.15
C ARG A 54 4.99 -5.93 -8.29
N LEU A 55 3.87 -5.25 -8.09
CA LEU A 55 3.70 -4.23 -7.07
C LEU A 55 3.00 -4.85 -5.87
N GLU A 56 3.55 -4.67 -4.68
CA GLU A 56 3.03 -5.25 -3.46
C GLU A 56 2.91 -4.19 -2.36
N VAL A 57 1.78 -4.16 -1.67
CA VAL A 57 1.53 -3.29 -0.52
C VAL A 57 1.22 -4.17 0.68
N VAL A 58 2.08 -4.11 1.70
CA VAL A 58 1.95 -4.90 2.93
C VAL A 58 1.69 -3.96 4.09
N VAL A 59 0.55 -4.10 4.75
CA VAL A 59 0.25 -3.32 5.96
C VAL A 59 0.86 -4.01 7.17
N SER A 60 1.71 -3.28 7.89
CA SER A 60 2.40 -3.76 9.07
C SER A 60 1.41 -4.10 10.19
N PRO A 61 1.67 -5.18 10.95
CA PRO A 61 0.89 -5.52 12.11
C PRO A 61 0.95 -4.42 13.17
N LEU A 62 -0.15 -4.16 13.87
CA LEU A 62 -0.17 -3.18 14.96
C LEU A 62 0.47 -3.76 16.22
N VAL A 63 1.46 -3.04 16.76
CA VAL A 63 2.13 -3.42 18.00
C VAL A 63 1.19 -3.18 19.18
N ASN A 64 0.99 -4.21 20.00
CA ASN A 64 0.22 -4.14 21.24
C ASN A 64 1.17 -3.79 22.39
N ILE A 65 1.00 -2.64 23.04
CA ILE A 65 1.81 -2.25 24.20
C ILE A 65 0.92 -2.26 25.44
N GLY A 66 1.18 -3.19 26.37
CA GLY A 66 0.46 -3.26 27.63
C GLY A 66 -1.00 -3.72 27.53
N GLY A 67 -1.36 -4.50 26.51
CA GLY A 67 -2.73 -5.02 26.34
C GLY A 67 -3.71 -4.02 25.70
N ARG A 68 -3.22 -2.84 25.32
CA ARG A 68 -3.95 -1.87 24.51
C ARG A 68 -3.22 -1.67 23.17
N PRO A 69 -3.96 -1.54 22.07
CA PRO A 69 -3.40 -1.00 20.84
C PRO A 69 -2.76 0.36 21.17
N ALA A 70 -1.46 0.46 21.01
CA ALA A 70 -0.76 1.72 21.19
C ALA A 70 -0.26 2.15 19.81
N PRO A 71 -0.92 3.11 19.15
CA PRO A 71 -0.27 3.83 18.06
C PRO A 71 0.81 4.69 18.71
N VAL A 72 2.01 4.15 18.88
CA VAL A 72 3.19 4.99 19.16
C VAL A 72 3.55 5.65 17.82
N GLY A 73 2.87 6.75 17.51
CA GLY A 73 2.97 7.44 16.22
C GLY A 73 1.82 7.10 15.27
N ALA A 74 2.12 6.70 14.04
CA ALA A 74 1.13 6.48 12.99
C ALA A 74 0.06 5.44 13.35
N LEU A 75 -1.19 5.64 12.89
CA LEU A 75 -2.30 4.72 13.14
C LEU A 75 -2.11 3.35 12.48
N ALA A 76 -1.33 3.29 11.40
CA ALA A 76 -0.87 2.10 10.72
C ALA A 76 0.35 2.46 9.86
N THR A 77 1.15 1.47 9.49
CA THR A 77 2.21 1.64 8.48
C THR A 77 2.03 0.59 7.39
N ALA A 78 2.48 0.88 6.18
CA ALA A 78 2.52 -0.08 5.10
C ALA A 78 3.78 0.11 4.28
N SER A 79 4.36 -0.99 3.80
CA SER A 79 5.47 -0.95 2.85
C SER A 79 4.93 -1.19 1.44
N VAL A 80 5.34 -0.32 0.53
CA VAL A 80 5.10 -0.45 -0.92
C VAL A 80 6.39 -1.01 -1.52
N ILE A 81 6.28 -2.13 -2.25
CA ILE A 81 7.40 -2.92 -2.74
C ILE A 81 7.23 -3.11 -4.25
N GLN A 82 8.27 -2.77 -4.99
CA GLN A 82 8.35 -2.87 -6.45
C GLN A 82 9.34 -3.98 -6.80
N TYR A 83 8.81 -5.10 -7.27
CA TYR A 83 9.60 -6.25 -7.69
C TYR A 83 9.71 -6.31 -9.21
N ASP A 84 10.94 -6.18 -9.72
CA ASP A 84 11.29 -6.42 -11.12
C ASP A 84 12.24 -7.63 -11.20
N PRO A 85 11.81 -8.78 -11.74
CA PRO A 85 12.68 -9.94 -11.87
C PRO A 85 13.82 -9.75 -12.87
N ALA A 86 13.76 -8.74 -13.75
CA ALA A 86 14.89 -8.35 -14.58
C ALA A 86 16.00 -7.64 -13.78
N ASP A 87 15.68 -7.15 -12.58
CA ASP A 87 16.64 -6.62 -11.62
C ASP A 87 16.39 -7.18 -10.20
N PRO A 88 16.75 -8.46 -9.94
CA PRO A 88 16.52 -9.10 -8.65
C PRO A 88 17.24 -8.41 -7.47
N ALA A 89 18.28 -7.62 -7.75
CA ALA A 89 19.04 -6.88 -6.75
C ALA A 89 18.48 -5.47 -6.49
N GLY A 90 17.62 -4.96 -7.37
CA GLY A 90 17.10 -3.59 -7.36
C GLY A 90 15.64 -3.46 -6.93
N ALA A 91 15.12 -4.36 -6.10
CA ALA A 91 13.77 -4.21 -5.54
C ALA A 91 13.68 -2.88 -4.75
N ASP A 92 12.96 -1.91 -5.32
CA ASP A 92 12.71 -0.62 -4.67
C ASP A 92 11.54 -0.74 -3.71
N TRP A 93 11.61 -0.04 -2.59
CA TRP A 93 10.55 -0.03 -1.60
C TRP A 93 10.55 1.24 -0.77
N PHE A 94 9.37 1.57 -0.23
CA PHE A 94 9.23 2.67 0.70
C PHE A 94 8.05 2.44 1.64
N ASP A 95 8.16 3.05 2.83
CA ASP A 95 7.09 3.02 3.81
C ASP A 95 6.13 4.19 3.63
N VAL A 96 4.86 3.92 3.92
CA VAL A 96 3.81 4.91 4.11
C VAL A 96 3.19 4.75 5.49
N THR A 97 2.71 5.84 6.05
CA THR A 97 2.08 5.90 7.37
C THR A 97 0.66 6.47 7.26
N LEU A 98 -0.26 5.90 8.03
CA LEU A 98 -1.64 6.37 8.14
C LEU A 98 -1.74 7.44 9.23
N ARG A 99 -2.20 8.63 8.85
CA ARG A 99 -2.52 9.74 9.75
C ARG A 99 -3.94 9.64 10.31
N GLU A 100 -4.21 10.41 11.36
CA GLU A 100 -5.53 10.45 12.02
C GLU A 100 -6.66 10.93 11.11
N ASP A 101 -6.36 11.78 10.13
CA ASP A 101 -7.31 12.25 9.11
C ASP A 101 -7.62 11.19 8.03
N GLY A 102 -7.02 9.99 8.14
CA GLY A 102 -7.20 8.89 7.21
C GLY A 102 -6.32 8.94 5.96
N THR A 103 -5.45 9.95 5.84
CA THR A 103 -4.49 10.07 4.73
C THR A 103 -3.29 9.15 4.94
N TRP A 104 -2.77 8.61 3.84
CA TRP A 104 -1.49 7.90 3.83
C TRP A 104 -0.40 8.87 3.39
N VAL A 105 0.76 8.85 4.02
CA VAL A 105 1.90 9.70 3.64
C VAL A 105 3.18 8.88 3.62
N ARG A 106 4.11 9.18 2.71
CA ARG A 106 5.41 8.50 2.68
C ARG A 106 6.21 8.82 3.95
N LYS A 107 6.86 7.82 4.53
CA LYS A 107 7.74 7.98 5.68
C LYS A 107 9.05 8.63 5.21
N THR A 108 9.48 9.69 5.87
CA THR A 108 10.80 10.29 5.68
C THR A 108 11.73 9.94 6.85
N PRO A 109 13.05 9.91 6.63
CA PRO A 109 14.03 9.70 7.70
C PRO A 109 13.96 10.77 8.80
N ASP A 110 13.66 12.02 8.43
CA ASP A 110 13.80 13.19 9.32
C ASP A 110 12.48 13.73 9.88
N GLY A 111 11.35 13.05 9.66
CA GLY A 111 10.08 13.33 10.35
C GLY A 111 9.38 14.68 10.07
N GLU A 112 10.02 15.64 9.39
CA GLU A 112 9.52 17.03 9.33
C GLU A 112 8.91 17.48 7.99
N ALA A 113 9.09 16.73 6.89
CA ALA A 113 8.51 17.14 5.62
C ALA A 113 7.00 16.80 5.56
N THR A 114 6.15 17.81 5.37
CA THR A 114 4.77 17.65 4.89
C THR A 114 4.80 17.12 3.46
N LEU A 115 5.06 15.83 3.31
CA LEU A 115 4.96 15.15 2.02
C LEU A 115 3.50 15.14 1.55
N PRO A 116 3.27 15.20 0.22
CA PRO A 116 1.94 15.02 -0.33
C PRO A 116 1.37 13.67 0.12
N ALA A 117 0.05 13.64 0.31
CA ALA A 117 -0.65 12.41 0.61
C ALA A 117 -0.39 11.39 -0.51
N PHE A 118 -0.05 10.17 -0.12
CA PHE A 118 -0.05 9.01 -0.99
C PHE A 118 -1.49 8.78 -1.46
N GLY A 119 -1.77 9.16 -2.71
CA GLY A 119 -3.09 9.11 -3.29
C GLY A 119 -3.07 8.68 -4.75
N GLU A 120 -3.99 9.22 -5.54
CA GLU A 120 -4.15 8.84 -6.95
C GLU A 120 -2.89 9.12 -7.77
N LYS A 121 -2.20 10.24 -7.51
CA LYS A 121 -0.99 10.64 -8.25
C LYS A 121 0.14 9.64 -8.05
N GLU A 122 0.42 9.27 -6.81
CA GLU A 122 1.44 8.27 -6.45
C GLU A 122 1.01 6.88 -6.95
N GLY A 123 -0.27 6.54 -6.82
CA GLY A 123 -0.82 5.30 -7.37
C GLY A 123 -0.62 5.19 -8.89
N ARG A 124 -0.85 6.27 -9.64
CA ARG A 124 -0.64 6.29 -11.09
C ARG A 124 0.82 6.06 -11.45
N ARG A 125 1.76 6.72 -10.76
CA ARG A 125 3.21 6.50 -10.95
C ARG A 125 3.62 5.04 -10.71
N LEU A 126 3.05 4.39 -9.70
CA LEU A 126 3.32 2.98 -9.42
C LEU A 126 2.75 2.07 -10.51
N LEU A 127 1.58 2.39 -11.07
CA LEU A 127 1.02 1.64 -12.18
C LEU A 127 1.80 1.85 -13.47
N GLU A 128 2.23 3.08 -13.78
CA GLU A 128 3.11 3.39 -14.91
C GLU A 128 4.39 2.55 -14.81
N TRP A 129 5.05 2.53 -13.65
CA TRP A 129 6.20 1.65 -13.43
C TRP A 129 5.87 0.16 -13.62
N LEU A 130 4.71 -0.29 -13.10
CA LEU A 130 4.31 -1.69 -13.17
C LEU A 130 4.13 -2.16 -14.62
N VAL A 131 3.58 -1.30 -15.49
CA VAL A 131 3.28 -1.65 -16.89
C VAL A 131 4.42 -1.33 -17.87
N GLY A 132 5.37 -0.48 -17.49
CA GLY A 132 6.55 -0.14 -18.31
C GLY A 132 6.45 1.22 -18.98
#